data_AF-A0A100Y0W7-F1
#
_entry.id   AF-A0A100Y0W7-F1
#
_cell.length_a   1.000
_cell.length_b   1.000
_cell.length_c   1.000
_cell.angle_alpha   90.00
_cell.angle_beta   90.00
_cell.angle_gamma   90.00
#
_symmetry.space_group_name_H-M   'P 1'
#
loop_
_entity.id
_entity.type
_entity.pdbx_description
1 polymer ?
#
loop_
_entity_poly.entity_id
_entity_poly.type
_entity_poly.pdbx_seq_one_letter_code
_entity_poly.pdbx_strand_id
1 'polypeptide(L)'
;MTDGGTDMRRGWVAVLLLLGLSGCAISPTANEPKPDDRARCEGVLGTSAITWLQRRRAQEELRFGADLGVDAARDRILEELGAWRPDSSPTDSFSADMCFVDGDGPGDYILDYRTSHDPLETVGAQTPRGTRAKVNADVVLTSDWIPPGAESARPGEGIYRVYVACQAPQAVPEQRTGVFLRGELTDTLTGETDPRVPYTHLLHSARVMVKALGCANEPVVPARPPASVR
;
A
#
# COMPACT_ATOMS: atom_id res chain seq x y z
N MET A 1 -7.68 59.04 50.17
CA MET A 1 -7.20 60.43 50.33
C MET A 1 -5.71 60.44 50.04
N THR A 2 -5.21 61.50 49.39
CA THR A 2 -3.78 61.87 49.18
C THR A 2 -2.89 60.77 48.60
N ASP A 3 -2.57 60.79 47.30
CA ASP A 3 -1.47 61.57 46.64
C ASP A 3 -0.28 60.64 46.35
N GLY A 4 0.56 60.84 45.33
CA GLY A 4 0.56 61.88 44.29
C GLY A 4 1.98 62.11 43.75
N GLY A 5 2.23 61.81 42.46
CA GLY A 5 3.55 61.98 41.79
C GLY A 5 4.68 61.10 42.35
N THR A 6 5.94 61.11 41.87
CA THR A 6 6.62 61.60 40.64
C THR A 6 8.11 61.18 40.81
N ASP A 7 8.95 60.88 39.83
CA ASP A 7 8.87 60.73 38.36
C ASP A 7 10.16 59.98 37.89
N MET A 8 10.34 59.76 36.58
CA MET A 8 11.64 59.74 35.89
C MET A 8 12.67 58.63 36.26
N ARG A 9 12.91 57.69 35.33
CA ARG A 9 14.17 57.66 34.52
C ARG A 9 14.32 56.46 33.56
N ARG A 10 14.59 56.83 32.31
CA ARG A 10 15.41 56.17 31.27
C ARG A 10 16.09 54.83 31.63
N GLY A 11 15.81 53.79 30.83
CA GLY A 11 16.57 52.55 30.78
C GLY A 11 16.17 51.67 29.59
N TRP A 12 16.53 52.06 28.36
CA TRP A 12 16.34 51.22 27.17
C TRP A 12 17.36 50.08 27.16
N VAL A 13 16.90 48.83 27.26
CA VAL A 13 17.62 47.66 26.75
C VAL A 13 16.63 46.73 26.05
N ALA A 14 16.44 46.93 24.75
CA ALA A 14 15.70 45.99 23.92
C ALA A 14 16.59 44.79 23.61
N VAL A 15 16.49 43.73 24.43
CA VAL A 15 17.14 42.44 24.13
C VAL A 15 16.31 41.75 23.04
N LEU A 16 16.70 41.95 21.79
CA LEU A 16 16.20 41.17 20.65
C LEU A 16 16.75 39.74 20.73
N LEU A 17 16.03 38.88 21.44
CA LEU A 17 16.20 37.43 21.41
C LEU A 17 15.79 36.90 20.03
N LEU A 18 16.76 36.89 19.11
CA LEU A 18 16.69 36.14 17.85
C LEU A 18 16.75 34.64 18.15
N LEU A 19 15.64 34.09 18.65
CA LEU A 19 15.41 32.66 18.67
C LEU A 19 15.18 32.18 17.23
N GLY A 20 16.28 31.82 16.57
CA GLY A 20 16.28 31.09 15.31
C GLY A 20 15.65 29.72 15.52
N LEU A 21 14.32 29.66 15.41
CA LEU A 21 13.58 28.40 15.32
C LEU A 21 13.91 27.77 13.96
N SER A 22 14.96 26.94 13.95
CA SER A 22 15.25 25.98 12.89
C SER A 22 14.16 24.91 12.84
N GLY A 23 12.96 25.32 12.42
CA GLY A 23 11.82 24.46 12.21
C GLY A 23 12.04 23.57 11.00
N CYS A 24 12.77 22.46 11.18
CA CYS A 24 12.78 21.35 10.24
C CYS A 24 11.44 20.61 10.26
N ALA A 25 10.35 21.34 9.96
CA ALA A 25 9.07 20.77 9.62
C ALA A 25 9.11 20.34 8.15
N ILE A 26 9.84 19.25 7.88
CA ILE A 26 9.60 18.45 6.67
C ILE A 26 8.30 17.69 6.94
N SER A 27 7.17 18.40 6.83
CA SER A 27 5.91 17.73 6.53
C SER A 27 6.12 17.02 5.20
N PRO A 28 5.77 15.73 5.07
CA PRO A 28 5.69 15.13 3.75
C PRO A 28 4.66 15.95 2.96
N THR A 29 5.11 16.62 1.91
CA THR A 29 4.20 17.27 0.96
C THR A 29 3.36 16.15 0.36
N ALA A 30 2.08 16.09 0.72
CA ALA A 30 1.11 15.33 -0.04
C ALA A 30 1.24 15.79 -1.50
N ASN A 31 1.68 14.89 -2.38
CA ASN A 31 1.85 15.21 -3.79
C ASN A 31 0.48 15.67 -4.33
N GLU A 32 0.42 16.84 -4.96
CA GLU A 32 -0.82 17.29 -5.59
C GLU A 32 -1.30 16.22 -6.57
N PRO A 33 -2.57 15.78 -6.50
CA PRO A 33 -3.12 14.75 -7.40
C PRO A 33 -2.89 15.15 -8.86
N LYS A 34 -2.15 14.33 -9.62
CA LYS A 34 -1.91 14.61 -11.04
C LYS A 34 -3.17 14.20 -11.81
N PRO A 35 -3.54 14.91 -12.90
CA PRO A 35 -4.74 14.60 -13.68
C PRO A 35 -4.84 13.16 -14.23
N ASP A 36 -3.73 12.41 -14.23
CA ASP A 36 -3.60 11.04 -14.71
C ASP A 36 -3.71 9.98 -13.59
N ASP A 37 -3.62 10.36 -12.31
CA ASP A 37 -3.50 9.40 -11.20
C ASP A 37 -4.76 8.55 -11.02
N ARG A 38 -5.94 9.14 -11.23
CA ARG A 38 -7.19 8.38 -11.29
C ARG A 38 -7.19 7.35 -12.43
N ALA A 39 -6.67 7.71 -13.61
CA ALA A 39 -6.63 6.80 -14.76
C ALA A 39 -5.65 5.63 -14.51
N ARG A 40 -4.53 5.89 -13.82
CA ARG A 40 -3.59 4.86 -13.35
C ARG A 40 -4.23 3.92 -12.34
N CYS A 41 -4.91 4.47 -11.33
CA CYS A 41 -5.71 3.70 -10.37
C CYS A 41 -6.78 2.84 -11.07
N GLU A 42 -7.53 3.39 -12.02
CA GLU A 42 -8.49 2.63 -12.84
C GLU A 42 -7.82 1.54 -13.69
N GLY A 43 -6.60 1.78 -14.19
CA GLY A 43 -5.83 0.81 -14.96
C GLY A 43 -5.26 -0.36 -14.15
N VAL A 44 -4.99 -0.16 -12.86
CA VAL A 44 -4.40 -1.21 -11.98
C VAL A 44 -5.43 -1.89 -11.07
N LEU A 45 -6.38 -1.16 -10.47
CA LEU A 45 -7.46 -1.74 -9.66
C LEU A 45 -8.68 -2.17 -10.49
N GLY A 46 -8.82 -1.62 -11.71
CA GLY A 46 -9.98 -1.79 -12.58
C GLY A 46 -11.12 -0.84 -12.24
N THR A 47 -11.84 -0.37 -13.26
CA THR A 47 -12.97 0.58 -13.13
C THR A 47 -14.03 0.12 -12.12
N SER A 48 -14.24 -1.20 -11.97
CA SER A 48 -15.18 -1.78 -11.00
C SER A 48 -14.81 -1.48 -9.54
N ALA A 49 -13.52 -1.48 -9.20
CA ALA A 49 -13.04 -1.14 -7.87
C ALA A 49 -13.27 0.35 -7.57
N ILE A 50 -12.92 1.22 -8.53
CA ILE A 50 -13.09 2.68 -8.39
C ILE A 50 -14.58 3.06 -8.30
N THR A 51 -15.45 2.41 -9.07
CA THR A 51 -16.91 2.56 -8.98
C THR A 51 -17.49 2.00 -7.67
N TRP A 52 -16.83 1.01 -7.05
CA TRP A 52 -17.21 0.54 -5.72
C TRP A 52 -16.78 1.53 -4.62
N LEU A 53 -15.54 2.01 -4.64
CA LEU A 53 -15.03 3.05 -3.72
C LEU A 53 -15.93 4.30 -3.74
N GLN A 54 -16.23 4.82 -4.92
CA GLN A 54 -17.11 5.99 -5.10
C GLN A 54 -18.52 5.78 -4.53
N ARG A 55 -19.10 4.58 -4.66
CA ARG A 55 -20.40 4.27 -4.04
C ARG A 55 -20.31 4.09 -2.53
N ARG A 56 -19.18 3.60 -2.03
CA ARG A 56 -18.94 3.35 -0.61
C ARG A 56 -18.69 4.64 0.17
N ARG A 57 -18.06 5.63 -0.45
CA ARG A 57 -17.81 6.99 0.08
C ARG A 57 -18.59 8.06 -0.73
N ALA A 58 -19.85 7.78 -1.06
CA ALA A 58 -20.68 8.60 -1.97
C ALA A 58 -21.05 10.01 -1.46
N GLN A 59 -20.51 10.45 -0.31
CA GLN A 59 -20.69 11.77 0.29
C GLN A 59 -19.37 12.56 0.39
N GLU A 60 -18.28 12.02 -0.14
CA GLU A 60 -16.93 12.59 -0.05
C GLU A 60 -16.30 12.72 -1.44
N GLU A 61 -15.41 13.69 -1.60
CA GLU A 61 -14.59 13.77 -2.81
C GLU A 61 -13.37 12.85 -2.66
N LEU A 62 -13.35 11.76 -3.43
CA LEU A 62 -12.20 10.85 -3.43
C LEU A 62 -11.05 11.43 -4.24
N ARG A 63 -9.86 11.50 -3.64
CA ARG A 63 -8.62 11.88 -4.32
C ARG A 63 -7.82 10.63 -4.64
N PHE A 64 -7.05 10.69 -5.72
CA PHE A 64 -6.29 9.56 -6.26
C PHE A 64 -4.83 9.96 -6.41
N GLY A 65 -3.91 9.11 -5.96
CA GLY A 65 -2.48 9.23 -6.17
C GLY A 65 -1.92 7.93 -6.76
N ALA A 66 -0.85 8.03 -7.54
CA ALA A 66 -0.10 6.87 -8.03
C ALA A 66 1.36 7.27 -8.23
N ASP A 67 2.25 6.78 -7.37
CA ASP A 67 3.67 7.09 -7.46
C ASP A 67 4.30 6.47 -8.71
N LEU A 68 3.87 5.26 -9.08
CA LEU A 68 4.35 4.54 -10.25
C LEU A 68 3.22 3.93 -11.08
N GLY A 69 3.33 4.10 -12.40
CA GLY A 69 2.53 3.35 -13.37
C GLY A 69 3.03 1.91 -13.54
N VAL A 70 2.18 1.05 -14.11
CA VAL A 70 2.43 -0.38 -14.31
C VAL A 70 3.79 -0.68 -14.99
N ASP A 71 4.17 0.10 -16.01
CA ASP A 71 5.46 -0.08 -16.71
C ASP A 71 6.68 0.20 -15.79
N ALA A 72 6.64 1.27 -15.00
CA ALA A 72 7.75 1.64 -14.12
C ALA A 72 7.88 0.66 -12.93
N ALA A 73 6.75 0.19 -12.40
CA ALA A 73 6.73 -0.86 -11.38
C ALA A 73 7.20 -2.21 -11.94
N ARG A 74 6.79 -2.58 -13.16
CA ARG A 74 7.30 -3.76 -13.88
C ARG A 74 8.81 -3.73 -13.95
N ASP A 75 9.39 -2.63 -14.45
CA ASP A 75 10.83 -2.54 -14.69
C ASP A 75 11.64 -2.70 -13.40
N ARG A 76 11.19 -2.10 -12.29
CA ARG A 76 11.80 -2.26 -10.97
C ARG A 76 11.63 -3.66 -10.37
N ILE A 77 10.45 -4.25 -10.49
CA ILE A 77 10.20 -5.61 -9.98
C ILE A 77 10.99 -6.65 -10.79
N LEU A 78 11.14 -6.47 -12.11
CA LEU A 78 12.00 -7.34 -12.94
C LEU A 78 13.49 -7.17 -12.60
N GLU A 79 13.94 -5.95 -12.26
CA GLU A 79 15.29 -5.69 -11.75
C GLU A 79 15.56 -6.47 -10.46
N GLU A 80 14.66 -6.40 -9.46
CA GLU A 80 14.79 -7.15 -8.20
C GLU A 80 14.74 -8.67 -8.40
N LEU A 81 13.72 -9.17 -9.11
CA LEU A 81 13.59 -10.60 -9.41
C LEU A 81 14.84 -11.10 -10.15
N GLY A 82 15.28 -10.38 -11.19
CA GLY A 82 16.46 -10.72 -11.98
C GLY A 82 17.79 -10.67 -11.21
N ALA A 83 17.87 -9.86 -10.15
CA ALA A 83 19.04 -9.78 -9.26
C ALA A 83 19.10 -10.94 -8.25
N TRP A 84 17.95 -11.48 -7.80
CA TRP A 84 17.89 -12.53 -6.78
C TRP A 84 18.68 -13.81 -7.14
N ARG A 85 19.40 -14.38 -6.17
CA ARG A 85 20.08 -15.68 -6.26
C ARG A 85 19.76 -16.55 -5.03
N PRO A 86 19.81 -17.89 -5.12
CA PRO A 86 19.55 -18.78 -3.98
C PRO A 86 20.40 -18.50 -2.73
N ASP A 87 21.61 -18.01 -2.97
CA ASP A 87 22.67 -17.69 -2.02
C ASP A 87 22.82 -16.17 -1.75
N SER A 88 21.96 -15.33 -2.33
CA SER A 88 21.86 -13.91 -1.96
C SER A 88 21.01 -13.72 -0.70
N SER A 89 21.48 -12.88 0.23
CA SER A 89 20.62 -12.36 1.30
C SER A 89 19.50 -11.49 0.71
N PRO A 90 18.29 -11.50 1.28
CA PRO A 90 17.27 -10.50 0.99
C PRO A 90 17.84 -9.09 1.10
N THR A 91 17.70 -8.30 0.06
CA THR A 91 17.93 -6.85 0.10
C THR A 91 16.68 -6.15 0.63
N ASP A 92 16.79 -4.85 0.94
CA ASP A 92 15.61 -4.02 1.19
C ASP A 92 14.70 -4.06 -0.04
N SER A 93 13.52 -4.67 0.10
CA SER A 93 12.56 -4.80 -0.99
C SER A 93 11.96 -3.43 -1.33
N PHE A 94 12.13 -3.00 -2.56
CA PHE A 94 11.43 -1.85 -3.11
C PHE A 94 9.90 -2.07 -3.06
N SER A 95 9.17 -1.01 -2.68
CA SER A 95 7.70 -0.95 -2.74
C SER A 95 7.30 -0.01 -3.86
N ALA A 96 6.46 -0.48 -4.77
CA ALA A 96 5.77 0.32 -5.77
C ALA A 96 4.35 0.60 -5.29
N ASP A 97 4.10 1.82 -4.82
CA ASP A 97 2.76 2.26 -4.43
C ASP A 97 1.97 2.61 -5.71
N MET A 98 1.21 1.62 -6.19
CA MET A 98 0.57 1.60 -7.51
C MET A 98 -0.69 2.47 -7.58
N CYS A 99 -1.41 2.55 -6.47
CA CYS A 99 -2.60 3.40 -6.33
C CYS A 99 -2.84 3.68 -4.85
N PHE A 100 -3.12 4.94 -4.55
CA PHE A 100 -3.56 5.46 -3.28
C PHE A 100 -4.90 6.17 -3.49
N VAL A 101 -5.90 5.89 -2.65
CA VAL A 101 -7.18 6.59 -2.65
C VAL A 101 -7.52 7.00 -1.22
N ASP A 102 -7.77 8.29 -1.00
CA ASP A 102 -8.29 8.84 0.25
C ASP A 102 -9.58 9.65 -0.02
N GLY A 103 -10.14 10.23 1.05
CA GLY A 103 -11.27 11.15 0.98
C GLY A 103 -11.19 12.23 2.05
N ASP A 104 -12.27 12.96 2.25
CA ASP A 104 -12.32 14.02 3.28
C ASP A 104 -12.44 13.47 4.71
N GLY A 105 -12.91 12.23 4.84
CA GLY A 105 -12.86 11.48 6.10
C GLY A 105 -11.55 10.71 6.29
N PRO A 106 -11.31 10.15 7.49
CA PRO A 106 -10.14 9.32 7.74
C PRO A 106 -10.18 8.01 6.95
N GLY A 107 -8.98 7.47 6.72
CA GLY A 107 -8.74 6.15 6.13
C GLY A 107 -8.31 6.23 4.66
N ASP A 108 -7.47 5.28 4.28
CA ASP A 108 -6.84 5.16 2.97
C ASP A 108 -7.16 3.80 2.34
N TYR A 109 -7.12 3.73 1.01
CA TYR A 109 -7.17 2.51 0.22
C TYR A 109 -5.91 2.44 -0.64
N ILE A 110 -4.95 1.63 -0.21
CA ILE A 110 -3.57 1.64 -0.73
C ILE A 110 -3.26 0.29 -1.38
N LEU A 111 -2.81 0.29 -2.62
CA LEU A 111 -2.33 -0.87 -3.36
C LEU A 111 -0.83 -0.74 -3.63
N ASP A 112 -0.04 -1.67 -3.10
CA ASP A 112 1.40 -1.75 -3.33
C ASP A 112 1.84 -3.08 -3.96
N TYR A 113 2.98 -3.06 -4.65
CA TYR A 113 3.68 -4.27 -5.10
C TYR A 113 5.15 -4.24 -4.73
N ARG A 114 5.65 -5.40 -4.32
CA ARG A 114 7.04 -5.62 -3.92
C ARG A 114 7.45 -7.07 -4.19
N THR A 115 8.74 -7.36 -4.10
CA THR A 115 9.22 -8.74 -3.96
C THR A 115 9.03 -9.24 -2.53
N SER A 116 8.92 -10.56 -2.35
CA SER A 116 8.89 -11.22 -1.04
C SER A 116 9.66 -12.54 -1.10
N HIS A 117 10.31 -12.89 0.01
CA HIS A 117 11.01 -14.17 0.20
C HIS A 117 10.22 -15.14 1.09
N ASP A 118 8.96 -14.81 1.43
CA ASP A 118 8.08 -15.67 2.24
C ASP A 118 7.63 -16.88 1.40
N PRO A 119 8.04 -18.13 1.70
CA PRO A 119 7.71 -19.28 0.85
C PRO A 119 6.20 -19.50 0.77
N LEU A 120 5.66 -19.74 -0.45
CA LEU A 120 4.22 -19.94 -0.64
C LEU A 120 3.65 -21.05 0.25
N GLU A 121 4.44 -22.08 0.54
CA GLU A 121 4.10 -23.21 1.41
C GLU A 121 3.76 -22.78 2.84
N THR A 122 4.49 -21.80 3.38
CA THR A 122 4.49 -21.42 4.80
C THR A 122 3.95 -20.02 5.08
N VAL A 123 3.91 -19.13 4.07
CA VAL A 123 3.40 -17.76 4.21
C VAL A 123 1.96 -17.77 4.73
N GLY A 124 1.70 -16.98 5.77
CA GLY A 124 0.44 -16.97 6.50
C GLY A 124 -0.02 -15.56 6.88
N ALA A 125 -1.08 -15.52 7.68
CA ALA A 125 -1.50 -14.31 8.37
C ALA A 125 -0.46 -13.88 9.41
N GLN A 126 -0.32 -12.57 9.62
CA GLN A 126 0.53 -12.00 10.66
C GLN A 126 -0.20 -11.86 12.00
N THR A 127 -1.53 -11.95 11.98
CA THR A 127 -2.42 -11.82 13.14
C THR A 127 -3.18 -13.13 13.44
N PRO A 128 -3.55 -13.40 14.71
CA PRO A 128 -4.33 -14.60 15.08
C PRO A 128 -5.74 -14.68 14.46
N ARG A 129 -6.23 -13.58 13.87
CA ARG A 129 -7.55 -13.51 13.19
C ARG A 129 -7.44 -13.52 11.67
N GLY A 130 -6.23 -13.42 11.12
CA GLY A 130 -6.03 -13.41 9.69
C GLY A 130 -6.27 -14.78 9.05
N THR A 131 -6.32 -14.79 7.72
CA THR A 131 -6.60 -15.99 6.92
C THR A 131 -5.46 -16.31 5.97
N ARG A 132 -5.41 -17.58 5.53
CA ARG A 132 -4.58 -18.03 4.42
C ARG A 132 -5.42 -18.94 3.52
N ALA A 133 -5.46 -18.63 2.23
CA ALA A 133 -6.09 -19.46 1.21
C ALA A 133 -5.09 -19.80 0.10
N LYS A 134 -4.68 -21.07 0.00
CA LYS A 134 -3.97 -21.57 -1.18
C LYS A 134 -4.96 -21.61 -2.35
N VAL A 135 -4.65 -20.90 -3.43
CA VAL A 135 -5.51 -20.80 -4.61
C VAL A 135 -5.17 -21.91 -5.61
N ASN A 136 -3.88 -22.08 -5.91
CA ASN A 136 -3.34 -23.12 -6.77
C ASN A 136 -1.86 -23.37 -6.41
N ALA A 137 -1.04 -23.86 -7.35
CA ALA A 137 0.39 -24.10 -7.12
C ALA A 137 1.22 -22.81 -7.03
N ASP A 138 0.83 -21.77 -7.75
CA ASP A 138 1.61 -20.55 -7.95
C ASP A 138 1.02 -19.32 -7.24
N VAL A 139 -0.17 -19.43 -6.65
CA VAL A 139 -0.88 -18.31 -6.01
C VAL A 139 -1.38 -18.67 -4.60
N VAL A 140 -1.05 -17.81 -3.64
CA VAL A 140 -1.55 -17.85 -2.25
C VAL A 140 -2.09 -16.48 -1.86
N LEU A 141 -3.21 -16.49 -1.12
CA LEU A 141 -3.80 -15.31 -0.53
C LEU A 141 -3.60 -15.33 0.99
N THR A 142 -3.22 -14.21 1.59
CA THR A 142 -3.29 -14.02 3.05
C THR A 142 -3.98 -12.71 3.37
N SER A 143 -4.67 -12.64 4.51
CA SER A 143 -5.26 -11.40 4.99
C SER A 143 -5.11 -11.27 6.49
N ASP A 144 -5.01 -10.04 6.98
CA ASP A 144 -5.09 -9.67 8.37
C ASP A 144 -6.25 -8.69 8.55
N TRP A 145 -7.00 -8.82 9.65
CA TRP A 145 -8.12 -7.94 9.97
C TRP A 145 -8.03 -7.50 11.43
N ILE A 146 -7.93 -6.20 11.63
CA ILE A 146 -7.97 -5.56 12.95
C ILE A 146 -9.44 -5.16 13.18
N PRO A 147 -10.19 -5.82 14.10
CA PRO A 147 -11.59 -5.47 14.27
C PRO A 147 -11.79 -4.04 14.80
N PRO A 148 -12.90 -3.38 14.45
CA PRO A 148 -13.27 -2.09 15.03
C PRO A 148 -13.28 -2.14 16.55
N GLY A 149 -12.72 -1.12 17.20
CA GLY A 149 -12.62 -1.03 18.66
C GLY A 149 -11.53 -1.90 19.31
N ALA A 150 -10.65 -2.55 18.54
CA ALA A 150 -9.43 -3.12 19.08
C ALA A 150 -8.48 -2.01 19.61
N GLU A 151 -7.71 -2.30 20.66
CA GLU A 151 -6.60 -1.45 21.13
C GLU A 151 -5.43 -1.52 20.12
N SER A 152 -5.61 -0.84 18.99
CA SER A 152 -4.67 -0.73 17.87
C SER A 152 -4.59 0.73 17.43
N ALA A 153 -3.47 1.12 16.82
CA ALA A 153 -3.36 2.41 16.13
C ALA A 153 -4.29 2.52 14.91
N ARG A 154 -4.76 1.38 14.37
CA ARG A 154 -5.59 1.29 13.15
C ARG A 154 -6.73 0.26 13.31
N PRO A 155 -7.74 0.53 14.17
CA PRO A 155 -8.90 -0.35 14.30
C PRO A 155 -9.77 -0.29 13.04
N GLY A 156 -10.21 -1.44 12.54
CA GLY A 156 -10.94 -1.56 11.26
C GLY A 156 -10.03 -1.65 10.03
N GLU A 157 -8.71 -1.80 10.20
CA GLU A 157 -7.78 -2.03 9.10
C GLU A 157 -7.87 -3.46 8.58
N GLY A 158 -8.11 -3.60 7.28
CA GLY A 158 -7.97 -4.84 6.53
C GLY A 158 -6.75 -4.80 5.63
N ILE A 159 -5.84 -5.76 5.79
CA ILE A 159 -4.68 -5.91 4.91
C ILE A 159 -4.82 -7.22 4.15
N TYR A 160 -4.82 -7.15 2.83
CA TYR A 160 -5.03 -8.28 1.92
C TYR A 160 -3.80 -8.44 1.05
N ARG A 161 -3.31 -9.67 0.89
CA ARG A 161 -2.07 -9.97 0.19
C ARG A 161 -2.28 -11.09 -0.81
N VAL A 162 -1.65 -10.96 -1.96
CA VAL A 162 -1.53 -11.99 -2.98
C VAL A 162 -0.06 -12.22 -3.26
N TYR A 163 0.36 -13.48 -3.07
CA TYR A 163 1.70 -13.94 -3.37
C TYR A 163 1.61 -14.77 -4.64
N VAL A 164 2.42 -14.43 -5.64
CA VAL A 164 2.49 -15.11 -6.93
C VAL A 164 3.93 -15.56 -7.21
N ALA A 165 4.10 -16.85 -7.51
CA ALA A 165 5.33 -17.36 -8.09
C ALA A 165 5.45 -16.89 -9.55
N CYS A 166 5.93 -15.67 -9.74
CA CYS A 166 6.29 -15.11 -11.05
C CYS A 166 7.78 -15.32 -11.28
N GLN A 167 8.12 -16.21 -12.20
CA GLN A 167 9.50 -16.38 -12.66
C GLN A 167 9.81 -15.31 -13.72
N ALA A 168 10.79 -14.43 -13.45
CA ALA A 168 11.21 -13.42 -14.42
C ALA A 168 11.80 -14.08 -15.68
N PRO A 169 11.72 -13.42 -16.86
CA PRO A 169 12.36 -13.92 -18.08
C PRO A 169 13.84 -14.24 -17.86
N GLN A 170 14.28 -15.42 -18.32
CA GLN A 170 15.66 -15.92 -18.18
C GLN A 170 16.15 -16.19 -16.75
N ALA A 171 15.27 -16.13 -15.74
CA ALA A 171 15.66 -16.43 -14.36
C ALA A 171 15.95 -17.92 -14.12
N VAL A 172 16.83 -18.19 -13.14
CA VAL A 172 17.16 -19.55 -12.70
C VAL A 172 15.92 -20.28 -12.12
N PRO A 173 15.79 -21.61 -12.29
CA PRO A 173 14.60 -22.36 -11.85
C PRO A 173 14.24 -22.19 -10.38
N GLU A 174 15.24 -22.04 -9.51
CA GLU A 174 15.11 -21.89 -8.06
C GLU A 174 14.35 -20.61 -7.67
N GLN A 175 14.31 -19.60 -8.54
CA GLN A 175 13.60 -18.34 -8.30
C GLN A 175 12.11 -18.59 -7.98
N ARG A 176 11.49 -19.57 -8.65
CA ARG A 176 10.08 -19.95 -8.46
C ARG A 176 9.72 -20.29 -7.01
N THR A 177 10.70 -20.69 -6.19
CA THR A 177 10.52 -21.07 -4.78
C THR A 177 11.26 -20.17 -3.79
N GLY A 178 12.01 -19.17 -4.26
CA GLY A 178 12.88 -18.33 -3.42
C GLY A 178 12.56 -16.83 -3.43
N VAL A 179 11.83 -16.35 -4.43
CA VAL A 179 11.29 -14.98 -4.45
C VAL A 179 9.96 -14.93 -5.22
N PHE A 180 9.04 -14.14 -4.70
CA PHE A 180 7.65 -14.07 -5.15
C PHE A 180 7.24 -12.62 -5.39
N LEU A 181 6.30 -12.41 -6.31
CA LEU A 181 5.59 -11.16 -6.42
C LEU A 181 4.57 -11.08 -5.27
N ARG A 182 4.68 -10.07 -4.41
CA ARG A 182 3.67 -9.73 -3.40
C ARG A 182 2.93 -8.48 -3.87
N GLY A 183 1.65 -8.63 -4.15
CA GLY A 183 0.71 -7.50 -4.17
C GLY A 183 0.04 -7.39 -2.79
N GLU A 184 -0.06 -6.19 -2.27
CA GLU A 184 -0.75 -5.90 -1.01
C GLU A 184 -1.76 -4.77 -1.19
N LEU A 185 -2.86 -4.88 -0.46
CA LEU A 185 -3.96 -3.95 -0.47
C LEU A 185 -4.35 -3.67 0.98
N THR A 186 -4.15 -2.44 1.42
CA THR A 186 -4.59 -1.97 2.74
C THR A 186 -5.87 -1.16 2.59
N ASP A 187 -6.89 -1.53 3.35
CA ASP A 187 -8.17 -0.84 3.43
C ASP A 187 -8.42 -0.37 4.86
N THR A 188 -8.34 0.95 5.05
CA THR A 188 -8.86 1.66 6.23
C THR A 188 -9.97 2.66 5.84
N LEU A 189 -10.18 2.89 4.54
CA LEU A 189 -11.15 3.83 3.98
C LEU A 189 -12.59 3.30 4.03
N THR A 190 -12.83 2.00 3.89
CA THR A 190 -14.19 1.50 3.58
C THR A 190 -14.89 0.79 4.73
N GLY A 191 -14.13 0.29 5.71
CA GLY A 191 -14.66 -0.59 6.74
C GLY A 191 -15.38 -1.82 6.19
N GLU A 192 -14.96 -2.31 5.01
CA GLU A 192 -15.46 -3.55 4.41
C GLU A 192 -15.11 -4.75 5.29
N THR A 193 -16.07 -5.65 5.47
CA THR A 193 -15.92 -6.84 6.33
C THR A 193 -16.02 -8.15 5.56
N ASP A 194 -16.51 -8.13 4.30
CA ASP A 194 -16.38 -9.27 3.40
C ASP A 194 -15.01 -9.20 2.69
N PRO A 195 -14.01 -10.03 3.06
CA PRO A 195 -12.68 -10.00 2.45
C PRO A 195 -12.72 -10.31 0.95
N ARG A 196 -13.79 -10.93 0.45
CA ARG A 196 -13.93 -11.29 -0.97
C ARG A 196 -14.02 -10.07 -1.89
N VAL A 197 -14.45 -8.92 -1.38
CA VAL A 197 -14.50 -7.65 -2.11
C VAL A 197 -13.08 -7.11 -2.38
N PRO A 198 -12.25 -6.77 -1.37
CA PRO A 198 -10.87 -6.31 -1.60
C PRO A 198 -10.02 -7.36 -2.33
N TYR A 199 -10.18 -8.67 -2.04
CA TYR A 199 -9.49 -9.70 -2.83
C TYR A 199 -9.90 -9.71 -4.31
N THR A 200 -11.12 -9.33 -4.67
CA THR A 200 -11.52 -9.23 -6.09
C THR A 200 -10.78 -8.10 -6.80
N HIS A 201 -10.54 -6.98 -6.13
CA HIS A 201 -9.76 -5.86 -6.66
C HIS A 201 -8.26 -6.22 -6.74
N LEU A 202 -7.72 -6.81 -5.67
CA LEU A 202 -6.32 -7.26 -5.62
C LEU A 202 -6.02 -8.36 -6.66
N LEU A 203 -6.94 -9.31 -6.90
CA LEU A 203 -6.82 -10.33 -7.96
C LEU A 203 -7.02 -9.76 -9.37
N HIS A 204 -7.71 -8.63 -9.54
CA HIS A 204 -7.68 -7.89 -10.80
C HIS A 204 -6.29 -7.30 -11.03
N SER A 205 -5.79 -6.54 -10.06
CA SER A 205 -4.47 -5.94 -10.09
C SER A 205 -3.33 -6.95 -10.32
N ALA A 206 -3.37 -8.10 -9.64
CA ALA A 206 -2.32 -9.11 -9.79
C ALA A 206 -2.29 -9.72 -11.19
N ARG A 207 -3.43 -9.80 -11.89
CA ARG A 207 -3.45 -10.18 -13.32
C ARG A 207 -2.84 -9.10 -14.22
N VAL A 208 -3.06 -7.82 -13.91
CA VAL A 208 -2.41 -6.70 -14.62
C VAL A 208 -0.89 -6.78 -14.45
N MET A 209 -0.40 -6.93 -13.21
CA MET A 209 1.03 -7.02 -12.91
C MET A 209 1.68 -8.29 -13.47
N VAL A 210 1.10 -9.48 -13.29
CA VAL A 210 1.62 -10.74 -13.89
C VAL A 210 1.72 -10.65 -15.41
N LYS A 211 0.71 -10.05 -16.06
CA LYS A 211 0.74 -9.83 -17.52
C LYS A 211 1.82 -8.83 -17.92
N ALA A 212 2.02 -7.75 -17.16
CA ALA A 212 3.06 -6.75 -17.43
C ALA A 212 4.47 -7.31 -17.25
N LEU A 213 4.69 -8.12 -16.21
CA LEU A 213 5.97 -8.78 -15.91
C LEU A 213 6.36 -9.85 -16.94
N GLY A 214 5.39 -10.42 -17.66
CA GLY A 214 5.66 -11.46 -18.67
C GLY A 214 6.30 -12.72 -18.07
N CYS A 215 5.82 -13.14 -16.89
CA CYS A 215 6.39 -14.24 -16.12
C CYS A 215 6.54 -15.52 -16.97
N ALA A 216 7.74 -16.09 -17.03
CA ALA A 216 8.10 -17.22 -17.90
C ALA A 216 7.35 -18.52 -17.59
N ASN A 217 6.79 -18.65 -16.38
CA ASN A 217 6.02 -19.80 -15.91
C ASN A 217 4.49 -19.59 -15.98
N GLU A 218 4.01 -18.48 -16.55
CA GLU A 218 2.59 -18.16 -16.79
C GLU A 218 1.64 -18.43 -15.61
N PRO A 219 1.88 -17.87 -14.40
CA PRO A 219 1.11 -18.21 -13.21
C PRO A 219 -0.35 -17.75 -13.31
N VAL A 220 -1.28 -18.68 -13.08
CA VAL A 220 -2.72 -18.45 -13.26
C VAL A 220 -3.34 -17.76 -12.05
N VAL A 221 -3.45 -16.44 -12.10
CA VAL A 221 -4.20 -15.65 -11.09
C VAL A 221 -5.70 -15.67 -11.43
N PRO A 222 -6.60 -16.15 -10.53
CA PRO A 222 -8.02 -16.27 -10.83
C PRO A 222 -8.73 -14.91 -10.87
N ALA A 223 -9.87 -14.85 -11.55
CA ALA A 223 -10.67 -13.62 -11.65
C ALA A 223 -11.48 -13.27 -10.38
N ARG A 224 -11.58 -14.20 -9.42
CA ARG A 224 -12.37 -14.09 -8.18
C ARG A 224 -11.69 -14.90 -7.06
N PRO A 225 -11.83 -14.53 -5.78
CA PRO A 225 -11.31 -15.32 -4.68
C PRO A 225 -12.02 -16.68 -4.56
N PRO A 226 -11.31 -17.75 -4.21
CA PRO A 226 -11.90 -19.09 -4.06
C PRO A 226 -12.94 -19.13 -2.94
N ALA A 227 -13.82 -20.13 -2.94
CA ALA A 227 -14.89 -20.27 -1.93
C ALA A 227 -14.38 -20.54 -0.49
N SER A 228 -13.09 -20.81 -0.33
CA SER A 228 -12.40 -20.93 0.96
C SER A 228 -12.14 -19.57 1.64
N VAL A 229 -12.12 -18.47 0.89
CA VAL A 229 -12.04 -17.10 1.43
C VAL A 229 -13.39 -16.72 2.02
N ARG A 230 -13.39 -16.36 3.30
CA ARG A 230 -14.52 -15.99 4.15
C ARG A 230 -14.10 -14.88 5.10
#